data_AF-A0A143PBW3-F1
#
_entry.id   AF-A0A143PBW3-F1
#
_cell.length_a   1.000
_cell.length_b   1.000
_cell.length_c   1.000
_cell.angle_alpha   90.00
_cell.angle_beta   90.00
_cell.angle_gamma   90.00
#
_symmetry.space_group_name_H-M   'P 1'
#
loop_
_entity.id
_entity.type
_entity.pdbx_description
1 polymer ?
#
loop_
_entity_poly.entity_id
_entity_poly.type
_entity_poly.pdbx_seq_one_letter_code
_entity_poly.pdbx_strand_id
1 'polypeptide(L)'
;MDQNIHIQTLQVIKRDGETDEFEYETNGTWQEKRQVEYIRFDEQIEDITIHVTLKIQDGEVKLMRNGEIKQNLHFVEGKDTVSLYEIPAGKIPLTVRTLSINHFIQPEMSKLKIRYELFQDEEKMGTYLYQITYKELT
;
A
#
# COMPACT_ATOMS: atom_id res chain seq x y z
N MET A 1 1.40 18.12 -13.22
CA MET A 1 1.18 17.28 -14.41
C MET A 1 1.48 15.87 -13.96
N ASP A 2 0.72 14.88 -14.43
CA ASP A 2 0.93 13.50 -14.03
C ASP A 2 2.11 12.94 -14.83
N GLN A 3 3.10 12.39 -14.13
CA GLN A 3 4.25 11.72 -14.75
C GLN A 3 3.95 10.23 -14.87
N ASN A 4 4.22 9.66 -16.04
CA ASN A 4 4.14 8.22 -16.22
C ASN A 4 5.35 7.56 -15.56
N ILE A 5 5.10 6.54 -14.75
CA ILE A 5 6.13 5.84 -13.99
C ILE A 5 6.03 4.35 -14.21
N HIS A 6 7.19 3.69 -14.20
CA HIS A 6 7.30 2.26 -14.04
C HIS A 6 7.28 1.92 -12.55
N ILE A 7 6.56 0.86 -12.16
CA ILE A 7 6.31 0.48 -10.78
C ILE A 7 6.62 -0.99 -10.57
N GLN A 8 7.34 -1.27 -9.48
CA GLN A 8 7.50 -2.61 -8.93
C GLN A 8 7.02 -2.60 -7.48
N THR A 9 6.17 -3.55 -7.11
CA THR A 9 5.72 -3.75 -5.74
C THR A 9 6.20 -5.08 -5.20
N LEU A 10 6.49 -5.12 -3.90
CA LEU A 10 6.82 -6.31 -3.14
C LEU A 10 5.94 -6.30 -1.88
N GLN A 11 5.17 -7.37 -1.71
CA GLN A 11 4.34 -7.60 -0.54
C GLN A 11 4.82 -8.87 0.17
N VAL A 12 5.15 -8.76 1.45
CA VAL A 12 5.51 -9.93 2.27
C VAL A 12 4.53 -10.05 3.41
N ILE A 13 3.93 -11.23 3.56
CA ILE A 13 2.94 -11.55 4.59
C ILE A 13 3.54 -12.62 5.49
N LYS A 14 3.54 -12.38 6.81
CA LYS A 14 3.98 -13.35 7.81
C LYS A 14 2.85 -13.64 8.78
N ARG A 15 2.35 -14.88 8.78
CA ARG A 15 1.26 -15.36 9.63
C ARG A 15 1.49 -16.85 9.95
N ASP A 16 1.20 -17.27 11.17
CA ASP A 16 1.23 -18.69 11.60
C ASP A 16 2.53 -19.46 11.29
N GLY A 17 3.67 -18.76 11.24
CA GLY A 17 4.97 -19.34 10.90
C GLY A 17 5.23 -19.47 9.40
N GLU A 18 4.25 -19.14 8.56
CA GLU A 18 4.36 -19.09 7.11
C GLU A 18 4.77 -17.69 6.63
N THR A 19 5.43 -17.64 5.47
CA THR A 19 5.82 -16.39 4.81
C THR A 19 5.46 -16.48 3.33
N ASP A 20 4.54 -15.62 2.90
CA ASP A 20 4.17 -15.45 1.50
C ASP A 20 4.78 -14.18 0.95
N GLU A 21 5.20 -14.24 -0.31
CA GLU A 21 5.80 -13.12 -1.03
C GLU A 21 5.11 -12.94 -2.37
N PHE A 22 4.72 -11.70 -2.67
CA PHE A 22 4.05 -11.32 -3.91
C PHE A 22 4.77 -10.14 -4.54
N GLU A 23 5.26 -10.35 -5.75
CA GLU A 23 5.84 -9.30 -6.58
C GLU A 23 4.90 -8.97 -7.73
N TYR A 24 4.81 -7.68 -8.06
CA TYR A 24 3.98 -7.22 -9.17
C TYR A 24 4.63 -6.02 -9.85
N GLU A 25 4.63 -6.03 -11.18
CA GLU A 25 5.23 -5.00 -12.01
C GLU A 25 4.17 -4.42 -12.95
N THR A 26 4.11 -3.09 -13.03
CA THR A 26 3.13 -2.38 -13.85
C THR A 26 3.61 -0.97 -14.18
N ASN A 27 2.83 -0.24 -14.96
CA ASN A 27 2.99 1.19 -15.14
C ASN A 27 1.89 1.94 -14.40
N GLY A 28 2.16 3.18 -14.04
CA GLY A 28 1.22 4.04 -13.36
C GLY A 28 1.53 5.50 -13.52
N THR A 29 0.96 6.31 -12.64
CA THR A 29 1.16 7.75 -12.61
C THR A 29 1.65 8.18 -11.24
N TRP A 30 2.59 9.13 -11.23
CA TRP A 30 2.99 9.88 -10.05
C TRP A 30 2.64 11.35 -10.26
N GLN A 31 2.13 11.98 -9.20
CA GLN A 31 1.94 13.42 -9.15
C GLN A 31 2.25 13.93 -7.76
N GLU A 32 2.85 15.12 -7.69
CA GLU A 32 2.99 15.86 -6.45
C GLU A 32 2.24 17.20 -6.55
N LYS A 33 1.41 17.50 -5.55
CA LYS A 33 0.70 18.78 -5.45
C LYS A 33 0.58 19.21 -4.00
N ARG A 34 1.10 20.40 -3.68
CA ARG A 34 1.05 20.99 -2.33
C ARG A 34 1.63 20.05 -1.26
N GLN A 35 2.80 19.46 -1.52
CA GLN A 35 3.48 18.49 -0.62
C GLN A 35 2.68 17.20 -0.37
N VAL A 36 1.76 16.90 -1.28
CA VAL A 36 1.02 15.64 -1.29
C VAL A 36 1.40 14.87 -2.53
N GLU A 37 2.01 13.71 -2.34
CA GLU A 37 2.31 12.79 -3.42
C GLU A 37 1.16 11.80 -3.60
N TYR A 38 0.85 11.52 -4.87
CA TYR A 38 -0.05 10.45 -5.25
C TYR A 38 0.63 9.53 -6.25
N ILE A 39 0.57 8.23 -5.98
CA ILE A 39 0.93 7.18 -6.94
C ILE A 39 -0.33 6.39 -7.26
N ARG A 40 -0.64 6.21 -8.54
CA ARG A 40 -1.82 5.47 -9.00
C ARG A 40 -1.46 4.45 -10.05
N PHE A 41 -1.97 3.24 -9.90
CA PHE A 41 -1.74 2.13 -10.83
C PHE A 41 -2.82 1.06 -10.61
N ASP A 42 -2.85 0.09 -11.51
CA ASP A 42 -3.76 -1.04 -11.42
C ASP A 42 -2.99 -2.31 -11.08
N GLU A 43 -3.47 -3.08 -10.10
CA GLU A 43 -3.07 -4.46 -9.83
C GLU A 43 -4.04 -5.41 -10.57
N GLN A 44 -3.52 -6.39 -11.31
CA GLN A 44 -4.32 -7.49 -11.86
C GLN A 44 -4.12 -8.73 -11.00
N ILE A 45 -5.22 -9.21 -10.40
CA ILE A 45 -5.28 -10.47 -9.66
C ILE A 45 -6.29 -11.36 -10.37
N GLU A 46 -5.81 -12.41 -11.03
CA GLU A 46 -6.62 -13.25 -11.91
C GLU A 46 -7.35 -12.38 -12.95
N ASP A 47 -8.69 -12.42 -12.99
CA ASP A 47 -9.52 -11.62 -13.90
C ASP A 47 -10.02 -10.30 -13.27
N ILE A 48 -9.53 -9.94 -12.08
CA ILE A 48 -9.97 -8.77 -11.31
C ILE A 48 -8.94 -7.65 -11.42
N THR A 49 -9.41 -6.46 -11.80
CA THR A 49 -8.61 -5.23 -11.76
C THR A 49 -8.86 -4.49 -10.45
N ILE A 50 -7.79 -4.15 -9.75
CA ILE A 50 -7.82 -3.38 -8.50
C ILE A 50 -7.11 -2.05 -8.75
N HIS A 51 -7.86 -0.95 -8.61
CA HIS A 51 -7.31 0.39 -8.69
C HIS A 51 -6.62 0.75 -7.38
N VAL A 52 -5.32 0.95 -7.43
CA VAL A 52 -4.50 1.31 -6.28
C VAL A 52 -4.19 2.80 -6.30
N THR A 53 -4.38 3.47 -5.17
CA THR A 53 -3.89 4.81 -4.92
C THR A 53 -3.10 4.84 -3.62
N LEU A 54 -1.85 5.25 -3.70
CA LEU A 54 -1.07 5.68 -2.55
C LEU A 54 -1.15 7.20 -2.45
N LYS A 55 -1.50 7.70 -1.27
CA LYS A 55 -1.36 9.12 -0.91
C LYS A 55 -0.31 9.23 0.18
N ILE A 56 0.74 10.00 -0.05
CA ILE A 56 1.84 10.22 0.90
C ILE A 56 1.84 11.70 1.28
N GLN A 57 1.76 11.99 2.57
CA GLN A 57 1.69 13.36 3.07
C GLN A 57 2.08 13.39 4.56
N ASP A 58 2.90 14.37 4.96
CA ASP A 58 3.22 14.65 6.38
C ASP A 58 3.74 13.41 7.16
N GLY A 59 4.49 12.53 6.48
CA GLY A 59 5.01 11.28 7.07
C GLY A 59 3.98 10.14 7.19
N GLU A 60 2.74 10.37 6.78
CA GLU A 60 1.67 9.38 6.75
C GLU A 60 1.45 8.84 5.34
N VAL A 61 0.92 7.62 5.24
CA VAL A 61 0.55 7.01 3.96
C VAL A 61 -0.87 6.47 4.02
N LYS A 62 -1.66 6.72 2.96
CA LYS A 62 -2.92 6.00 2.74
C LYS A 62 -2.80 5.12 1.51
N LEU A 63 -2.99 3.81 1.68
CA LEU A 63 -3.14 2.84 0.60
C LEU A 63 -4.62 2.56 0.42
N MET A 64 -5.12 2.89 -0.77
CA MET A 64 -6.53 2.72 -1.15
C MET A 64 -6.58 1.76 -2.33
N ARG A 65 -7.13 0.56 -2.11
CA ARG A 65 -7.47 -0.41 -3.14
C ARG A 65 -8.96 -0.36 -3.38
N ASN A 66 -9.37 -0.18 -4.63
CA ASN A 66 -10.77 -0.16 -5.03
C ASN A 66 -10.99 -1.11 -6.22
N GLY A 67 -11.95 -2.01 -6.09
CA GLY A 67 -12.32 -3.03 -7.08
C GLY A 67 -13.39 -3.92 -6.46
N GLU A 68 -13.36 -5.22 -6.76
CA GLU A 68 -14.20 -6.20 -6.06
C GLU A 68 -13.90 -6.30 -4.57
N ILE A 69 -12.63 -6.04 -4.20
CA ILE A 69 -12.24 -5.76 -2.83
C ILE A 69 -12.02 -4.27 -2.66
N LYS A 70 -12.36 -3.76 -1.48
CA LYS A 70 -12.07 -2.38 -1.11
C LYS A 70 -11.35 -2.33 0.22
N GLN A 71 -10.17 -1.74 0.21
CA GLN A 71 -9.29 -1.68 1.36
C GLN A 71 -8.68 -0.29 1.46
N ASN A 72 -8.80 0.34 2.64
CA ASN A 72 -8.27 1.68 2.88
C ASN A 72 -7.39 1.67 4.14
N LEU A 73 -6.12 1.33 3.98
CA LEU A 73 -5.16 1.34 5.07
C LEU A 73 -4.61 2.76 5.28
N HIS A 74 -4.59 3.23 6.52
CA HIS A 74 -4.00 4.50 6.91
C HIS A 74 -2.81 4.24 7.84
N PHE A 75 -1.61 4.45 7.34
CA PHE A 75 -0.37 4.22 8.07
C PHE A 75 0.09 5.52 8.73
N VAL A 76 0.26 5.46 10.05
CA VAL A 76 0.76 6.54 10.91
C VAL A 76 1.66 5.92 11.96
N GLU A 77 2.95 6.27 11.97
CA GLU A 77 3.86 5.75 13.00
C GLU A 77 3.44 6.22 14.40
N GLY A 78 3.53 5.32 15.38
CA GLY A 78 3.18 5.62 16.77
C GLY A 78 1.68 5.70 17.07
N LYS A 79 0.80 5.44 16.08
CA LYS A 79 -0.66 5.46 16.26
C LYS A 79 -1.33 4.29 15.54
N ASP A 80 -2.27 3.64 16.23
CA ASP A 80 -3.16 2.68 15.61
C ASP A 80 -4.27 3.41 14.83
N THR A 81 -4.57 2.94 13.63
CA THR A 81 -5.71 3.42 12.83
C THR A 81 -6.70 2.28 12.59
N VAL A 82 -7.92 2.63 12.16
CA VAL A 82 -8.94 1.64 11.81
C VAL A 82 -9.19 1.70 10.31
N SER A 83 -9.12 0.54 9.67
CA SER A 83 -9.51 0.31 8.29
C SER A 83 -10.76 -0.56 8.25
N LEU A 84 -11.59 -0.37 7.22
CA LEU A 84 -12.69 -1.26 6.91
C LEU A 84 -12.35 -2.01 5.64
N TYR A 85 -12.09 -3.32 5.77
CA TYR A 85 -11.86 -4.19 4.62
C TYR A 85 -13.19 -4.72 4.10
N GLU A 86 -13.61 -4.25 2.93
CA GLU A 86 -14.88 -4.62 2.32
C GLU A 86 -14.61 -5.69 1.24
N ILE A 87 -15.25 -6.84 1.41
CA ILE A 87 -15.27 -7.98 0.48
C ILE A 87 -16.73 -8.34 0.16
N PRO A 88 -17.03 -9.16 -0.87
CA PRO A 88 -18.41 -9.50 -1.21
C PRO A 88 -19.20 -10.12 -0.05
N ALA A 89 -18.52 -10.88 0.83
CA ALA A 89 -19.13 -11.54 1.99
C ALA A 89 -19.46 -10.57 3.15
N GLY A 90 -18.94 -9.34 3.15
CA GLY A 90 -19.17 -8.38 4.23
C GLY A 90 -18.01 -7.43 4.46
N LYS A 91 -18.06 -6.73 5.60
CA LYS A 91 -17.06 -5.74 5.99
C LYS A 91 -16.36 -6.17 7.26
N ILE A 92 -15.03 -6.16 7.25
CA ILE A 92 -14.18 -6.60 8.35
C ILE A 92 -13.45 -5.37 8.89
N PRO A 93 -13.73 -4.92 10.13
CA PRO A 93 -12.95 -3.88 10.76
C PRO A 93 -11.57 -4.43 11.12
N LEU A 94 -10.53 -3.68 10.78
CA LEU A 94 -9.14 -4.03 11.06
C LEU A 94 -8.45 -2.86 11.75
N THR A 95 -7.72 -3.16 12.81
CA THR A 95 -6.78 -2.20 13.41
C THR A 95 -5.44 -2.32 12.70
N VAL A 96 -4.90 -1.20 12.25
CA VAL A 96 -3.61 -1.09 11.57
C VAL A 96 -2.60 -0.51 12.54
N ARG A 97 -1.59 -1.29 12.89
CA ARG A 97 -0.45 -0.82 13.68
C ARG A 97 0.75 -0.62 12.78
N THR A 98 1.16 0.63 12.61
CA THR A 98 2.29 0.97 11.73
C THR A 98 3.60 0.83 12.49
N LEU A 99 4.49 -0.05 12.02
CA LEU A 99 5.80 -0.27 12.62
C LEU A 99 6.86 0.67 12.04
N SER A 100 6.79 0.96 10.74
CA SER A 100 7.67 1.93 10.09
C SER A 100 7.17 2.37 8.72
N ILE A 101 7.45 3.61 8.34
CA ILE A 101 7.30 4.19 7.02
C ILE A 101 8.66 4.75 6.60
N ASN A 102 9.24 4.23 5.52
CA ASN A 102 10.51 4.71 5.00
C ASN A 102 10.35 5.08 3.52
N HIS A 103 10.43 6.36 3.22
CA HIS A 103 10.29 6.90 1.88
C HIS A 103 11.61 7.51 1.41
N PHE A 104 12.18 6.93 0.36
CA PHE A 104 13.44 7.33 -0.25
C PHE A 104 13.12 7.89 -1.64
N ILE A 105 13.25 9.20 -1.80
CA ILE A 105 13.03 9.87 -3.09
C ILE A 105 14.39 10.07 -3.76
N GLN A 106 14.56 9.50 -4.96
CA GLN A 106 15.77 9.68 -5.76
C GLN A 106 15.41 9.89 -7.25
N PRO A 107 16.22 10.65 -8.01
CA PRO A 107 15.95 10.92 -9.43
C PRO A 107 15.83 9.67 -10.30
N GLU A 108 16.67 8.66 -10.03
CA GLU A 108 16.71 7.44 -10.85
C GLU A 108 15.64 6.41 -10.44
N MET A 109 15.36 6.33 -9.13
CA MET A 109 14.47 5.32 -8.57
C MET A 109 14.06 5.69 -7.15
N SER A 110 12.78 6.01 -6.97
CA SER A 110 12.20 6.26 -5.65
C SER A 110 11.61 4.99 -5.06
N LYS A 111 11.53 4.92 -3.73
CA LYS A 111 11.06 3.74 -3.00
C LYS A 111 10.32 4.12 -1.73
N LEU A 112 9.14 3.55 -1.52
CA LEU A 112 8.40 3.60 -0.27
C LEU A 112 8.31 2.20 0.32
N LYS A 113 8.65 2.06 1.61
CA LYS A 113 8.59 0.81 2.35
C LYS A 113 7.81 1.01 3.65
N ILE A 114 6.77 0.21 3.83
CA ILE A 114 5.87 0.25 4.98
C ILE A 114 5.91 -1.10 5.65
N ARG A 115 6.14 -1.13 6.97
CA ARG A 115 5.95 -2.33 7.80
C ARG A 115 4.81 -2.08 8.75
N TYR A 116 3.90 -3.04 8.85
CA TYR A 116 2.71 -2.89 9.68
C TYR A 116 2.21 -4.25 10.17
N GLU A 117 1.35 -4.21 11.18
CA GLU A 117 0.61 -5.36 11.69
C GLU A 117 -0.88 -5.07 11.50
N LEU A 118 -1.65 -6.12 11.22
CA LEU A 118 -3.11 -6.04 11.21
C LEU A 118 -3.63 -6.83 12.41
N PHE A 119 -4.65 -6.27 13.05
CA PHE A 119 -5.39 -6.93 14.11
C PHE A 119 -6.88 -6.95 13.75
N GLN A 120 -7.53 -8.06 14.07
CA GLN A 120 -8.98 -8.15 14.13
C GLN A 120 -9.35 -8.24 15.60
N ASP A 121 -10.07 -7.24 16.10
CA ASP A 121 -10.24 -7.00 17.53
C ASP A 121 -8.87 -6.93 18.24
N GLU A 122 -8.58 -7.84 19.17
CA GLU A 122 -7.29 -7.91 19.88
C GLU A 122 -6.33 -8.96 19.29
N GLU A 123 -6.78 -9.74 18.29
CA GLU A 123 -6.00 -10.82 17.71
C GLU A 123 -5.12 -10.32 16.57
N LYS A 124 -3.81 -10.61 16.65
CA LYS A 124 -2.85 -10.28 15.60
C LYS A 124 -3.03 -11.22 14.41
N MET A 125 -3.44 -10.66 13.27
CA MET A 125 -3.63 -11.40 12.02
C MET A 125 -2.32 -11.68 11.28
N GLY A 126 -1.30 -10.85 11.50
CA GLY A 126 0.00 -11.04 10.86
C GLY A 126 0.90 -9.83 10.91
N THR A 127 2.08 -9.98 10.33
CA THR A 127 3.02 -8.89 10.06
C THR A 127 3.19 -8.76 8.56
N TYR A 128 3.13 -7.52 8.06
CA TYR A 128 3.06 -7.22 6.65
C TYR A 128 4.15 -6.23 6.27
N LEU A 129 4.69 -6.39 5.08
CA LEU A 129 5.55 -5.43 4.40
C LEU A 129 4.91 -5.08 3.08
N TYR A 130 4.75 -3.79 2.83
CA TYR A 130 4.40 -3.25 1.53
C TYR A 130 5.56 -2.38 1.05
N GLN A 131 6.17 -2.73 -0.07
CA GLN A 131 7.19 -1.94 -0.72
C GLN A 131 6.75 -1.61 -2.13
N ILE A 132 6.94 -0.36 -2.52
CA ILE A 132 6.79 0.11 -3.89
C ILE A 132 8.08 0.83 -4.29
N THR A 133 8.57 0.49 -5.48
CA THR A 133 9.68 1.14 -6.15
C THR A 133 9.15 1.73 -7.45
N TYR A 134 9.49 2.98 -7.75
CA TYR A 134 8.99 3.67 -8.93
C TYR A 134 10.02 4.60 -9.57
N LYS A 135 9.97 4.70 -10.89
CA LYS A 135 10.85 5.57 -11.69
C LYS A 135 10.09 6.14 -12.89
N GLU A 136 10.46 7.34 -13.34
CA GLU A 136 9.87 7.96 -14.53
C GLU A 136 10.14 7.12 -15.80
N LEU A 137 9.14 7.01 -16.68
CA LEU A 137 9.29 6.43 -18.00
C LEU A 137 9.90 7.50 -18.93
N THR A 138 11.12 7.23 -19.41
CA THR A 138 11.78 8.01 -20.50
C THR A 138 11.22 7.69 -21.86
#